data_AF-A0A255YTF4-F1
#
_entry.id   AF-A0A255YTF4-F1
#
_cell.length_a   1.000
_cell.length_b   1.000
_cell.length_c   1.000
_cell.angle_alpha   90.00
_cell.angle_beta   90.00
_cell.angle_gamma   90.00
#
_symmetry.space_group_name_H-M   'P 1'
#
loop_
_entity.id
_entity.type
_entity.pdbx_description
1 polymer ?
#
loop_
_entity_poly.entity_id
_entity_poly.type
_entity_poly.pdbx_seq_one_letter_code
_entity_poly.pdbx_strand_id
1 'polypeptide(L)' 'MSSADFQNAFNTACTELGLDPANTNIFALECRRQGLDPKNTRAFDLDKNPSPMWAQFRKLKTAS' A
#
# COMPACT_ATOMS: atom_id res chain seq x y z
N MET A 1 10.61 6.35 -8.00
CA MET A 1 9.43 6.28 -8.89
C MET A 1 8.90 7.69 -9.05
N SER A 2 8.47 8.06 -10.25
CA SER A 2 7.65 9.26 -10.41
C SER A 2 6.28 9.05 -9.72
N SER A 3 5.60 10.13 -9.36
CA SER A 3 4.24 10.06 -8.81
C SER A 3 3.28 9.30 -9.75
N ALA A 4 3.47 9.45 -11.07
CA ALA A 4 2.67 8.72 -12.07
C ALA A 4 2.96 7.21 -12.05
N ASP A 5 4.23 6.82 -11.93
CA ASP A 5 4.61 5.40 -11.86
C ASP A 5 4.05 4.73 -10.60
N PHE A 6 4.06 5.46 -9.48
CA PHE A 6 3.47 4.99 -8.23
C PHE A 6 1.96 4.81 -8.35
N GLN A 7 1.26 5.78 -8.94
CA GLN A 7 -0.19 5.70 -9.14
C GLN A 7 -0.58 4.53 -10.04
N ASN A 8 0.17 4.30 -11.13
CA ASN A 8 -0.04 3.16 -12.01
C ASN A 8 0.18 1.84 -11.28
N ALA A 9 1.29 1.70 -10.55
CA ALA A 9 1.57 0.49 -9.79
C ALA A 9 0.51 0.22 -8.71
N PHE A 10 0.01 1.27 -8.04
CA PHE A 10 -1.07 1.17 -7.08
C PHE A 10 -2.37 0.70 -7.72
N ASN A 11 -2.76 1.29 -8.85
CA ASN A 11 -3.98 0.90 -9.58
C ASN A 11 -3.91 -0.55 -10.07
N THR A 12 -2.77 -0.97 -10.60
CA THR A 12 -2.54 -2.36 -11.02
C THR A 12 -2.66 -3.31 -9.84
N ALA A 13 -1.97 -3.03 -8.73
CA ALA A 13 -2.01 -3.89 -7.54
C ALA A 13 -3.42 -3.97 -6.92
N CYS A 14 -4.18 -2.87 -6.93
CA CYS A 14 -5.58 -2.90 -6.52
C CYS A 14 -6.41 -3.82 -7.43
N THR A 15 -6.27 -3.67 -8.74
CA THR A 15 -7.00 -4.46 -9.74
C THR A 15 -6.70 -5.95 -9.61
N GLU A 16 -5.43 -6.33 -9.44
CA GLU A 16 -4.99 -7.73 -9.26
C GLU A 16 -5.59 -8.37 -8.00
N LEU A 17 -5.82 -7.57 -6.96
CA LEU A 17 -6.40 -8.02 -5.69
C LEU A 17 -7.92 -7.86 -5.63
N GLY A 18 -8.56 -7.42 -6.73
CA GLY A 18 -10.00 -7.18 -6.80
C GLY A 18 -10.47 -6.01 -5.93
N LEU A 19 -9.58 -5.05 -5.66
CA LEU A 19 -9.84 -3.83 -4.92
C LEU A 19 -10.12 -2.67 -5.88
N ASP A 20 -11.01 -1.78 -5.47
CA ASP A 20 -11.27 -0.54 -6.20
C ASP A 20 -10.22 0.52 -5.83
N PRO A 21 -9.31 0.92 -6.74
CA PRO A 21 -8.29 1.93 -6.45
C PRO A 21 -8.86 3.31 -6.10
N ALA A 22 -10.11 3.63 -6.47
CA ALA A 22 -10.74 4.90 -6.11
C ALA A 22 -11.20 4.92 -4.63
N ASN A 23 -11.50 3.75 -4.07
CA ASN A 23 -12.01 3.57 -2.70
C ASN A 23 -11.01 2.87 -1.77
N THR A 24 -9.83 2.51 -2.29
CA THR A 24 -8.77 1.82 -1.55
C THR A 24 -7.62 2.78 -1.31
N ASN A 25 -6.98 2.69 -0.15
CA ASN A 25 -5.74 3.39 0.13
C ASN A 25 -4.57 2.39 0.19
N ILE A 26 -3.33 2.89 0.11
CA ILE A 26 -2.14 2.03 0.12
C ILE A 26 -2.03 1.17 1.38
N PHE A 27 -2.54 1.63 2.51
CA PHE A 27 -2.56 0.85 3.74
C PHE A 27 -3.46 -0.38 3.62
N ALA A 28 -4.70 -0.21 3.13
CA ALA A 28 -5.64 -1.30 2.93
C ALA A 28 -5.16 -2.27 1.84
N LEU A 29 -4.55 -1.75 0.78
CA LEU A 29 -3.89 -2.56 -0.25
C LEU A 29 -2.80 -3.44 0.37
N GLU A 30 -1.90 -2.86 1.16
CA GLU A 30 -0.79 -3.58 1.77
C GLU A 30 -1.27 -4.60 2.82
N CYS A 31 -2.30 -4.25 3.60
CA CYS A 31 -2.98 -5.20 4.49
C CYS A 31 -3.49 -6.40 3.70
N ARG A 32 -4.21 -6.15 2.59
CA ARG A 32 -4.76 -7.23 1.74
C ARG A 32 -3.66 -8.09 1.14
N ARG A 33 -2.57 -7.48 0.67
CA ARG A 33 -1.39 -8.18 0.13
C ARG A 33 -0.75 -9.12 1.14
N GLN A 34 -0.69 -8.69 2.41
CA GLN A 34 -0.11 -9.48 3.51
C GLN A 34 -1.13 -10.41 4.18
N GLY A 35 -2.38 -10.47 3.71
CA GLY A 35 -3.44 -11.29 4.32
C GLY A 35 -3.91 -10.77 5.68
N LEU A 36 -3.69 -9.49 5.97
CA LEU A 36 -4.02 -8.83 7.23
C LEU A 36 -5.32 -8.03 7.12
N ASP A 37 -6.03 -7.90 8.24
CA ASP A 37 -7.26 -7.10 8.31
C ASP A 37 -6.92 -5.63 8.62
N PRO A 38 -7.23 -4.66 7.74
CA PRO A 38 -6.93 -3.25 7.98
C PRO A 38 -7.59 -2.67 9.24
N LYS A 39 -8.65 -3.29 9.79
CA LYS A 39 -9.27 -2.85 11.06
C LYS A 39 -8.44 -3.18 12.29
N ASN A 40 -7.64 -4.25 12.22
CA ASN A 40 -6.86 -4.79 13.34
C ASN A 40 -5.35 -4.64 13.15
N THR A 41 -4.93 -4.13 12.00
CA THR A 41 -3.51 -4.02 11.62
C THR A 41 -2.99 -2.61 11.87
N ARG A 42 -1.76 -2.49 12.33
CA ARG A 42 -1.07 -1.19 12.43
C ARG A 42 -0.07 -1.05 11.29
N ALA A 43 0.28 0.19 10.95
CA ALA A 43 1.32 0.46 9.95
C ALA A 43 2.65 -0.25 10.30
N PHE A 44 2.97 -0.38 11.59
CA PHE A 44 4.14 -1.12 12.07
C PHE A 44 4.11 -2.61 11.73
N ASP A 45 2.93 -3.24 11.69
CA ASP A 45 2.82 -4.65 11.33
C ASP A 45 3.13 -4.85 9.84
N LEU A 46 2.73 -3.90 9.00
CA LEU A 46 3.06 -3.89 7.58
C LEU A 46 4.55 -3.66 7.31
N ASP A 47 5.22 -2.91 8.21
CA ASP A 47 6.66 -2.64 8.14
C ASP A 47 7.50 -3.91 8.35
N LYS A 48 6.94 -5.03 8.85
CA LYS A 48 7.64 -6.31 9.03
C LYS A 48 7.89 -7.06 7.71
N ASN A 49 7.01 -6.88 6.72
CA ASN A 49 7.14 -7.50 5.40
C ASN A 49 6.70 -6.52 4.29
N PRO A 50 7.39 -5.37 4.16
CA PRO A 50 6.90 -4.27 3.35
C PRO A 50 7.01 -4.58 1.86
N SER A 51 5.97 -4.26 1.08
CA SER A 51 6.16 -4.17 -0.37
C SER A 51 7.10 -3.01 -0.73
N PRO A 52 7.72 -3.04 -1.92
CA PRO A 52 8.48 -1.90 -2.43
C PRO A 52 7.66 -0.60 -2.43
N MET A 53 6.36 -0.69 -2.70
CA MET A 53 5.44 0.45 -2.74
C MET A 53 5.17 1.00 -1.33
N TRP A 54 4.90 0.12 -0.36
CA TRP A 54 4.72 0.50 1.04
C TRP A 54 5.98 1.14 1.62
N ALA A 55 7.15 0.56 1.36
CA ALA A 55 8.43 1.12 1.79
C ALA A 55 8.68 2.52 1.23
N GLN A 56 8.35 2.77 -0.05
CA GLN A 56 8.44 4.10 -0.64
C GLN A 56 7.45 5.08 -0.01
N PHE A 57 6.19 4.67 0.20
CA PHE A 57 5.18 5.50 0.86
C PHE A 57 5.58 5.88 2.29
N ARG A 58 6.13 4.94 3.06
CA ARG A 58 6.61 5.19 4.43
C ARG A 58 7.78 6.16 4.46
N LYS A 59 8.73 6.04 3.52
CA LYS A 59 9.84 6.99 3.37
C LYS A 59 9.36 8.42 3.10
N LEU A 60 8.37 8.59 2.23
CA LEU A 60 7.78 9.89 1.92
C LEU A 60 7.07 10.50 3.14
N LYS A 61 6.36 9.67 3.94
CA LYS A 61 5.68 10.09 5.17
C LYS A 61 6.63 10.52 6.30
N THR A 62 7.84 9.97 6.38
CA THR A 62 8.86 10.38 7.37
C THR A 62 9.70 11.58 6.95
N ALA A 63 9.61 12.01 5.69
CA ALA A 63 10.40 13.11 5.14
C ALA A 63 9.68 14.47 5.16
N SER A 64 8.49 14.55 5.77
CA SER A 64 7.72 15.79 5.99
C SER A 64 7.78 16.25 7.44
#